data_AF-L0F5R4-F1
#
_entry.id   AF-L0F5R4-F1
#
_cell.length_a   1.000
_cell.length_b   1.000
_cell.length_c   1.000
_cell.angle_alpha   90.00
_cell.angle_beta   90.00
_cell.angle_gamma   90.00
#
_symmetry.space_group_name_H-M   'P 1'
#
loop_
_entity.id
_entity.type
_entity.pdbx_description
1 polymer ?
#
loop_
_entity_poly.entity_id
_entity_poly.type
_entity_poly.pdbx_seq_one_letter_code
_entity_poly.pdbx_strand_id
1 'polypeptide(L)'
;MEQFNTLLKAAEYAVTRCGSFRFATSDEKYDRKSLMAIAEVSDAENPADEDSFYVVSPGGAIGFCEDGEDIDWLFLTNSSIDEDLPTALQTASQIKFCPKCGSGVIPSARFCGACGAALQGLKRFSIHD
;
A
#
# COMPACT_ATOMS: atom_id res chain seq x y z
N MET A 1 -4.45 1.39 -4.45
CA MET A 1 -4.77 0.54 -3.29
C MET A 1 -6.11 0.98 -2.78
N GLU A 2 -6.91 0.05 -2.28
CA GLU A 2 -8.23 0.36 -1.69
C GLU A 2 -8.09 0.46 -0.18
N GLN A 3 -8.76 1.43 0.47
CA GLN A 3 -8.65 1.67 1.91
C GLN A 3 -9.92 1.24 2.65
N PHE A 4 -9.75 0.69 3.86
CA PHE A 4 -10.83 0.16 4.68
C PHE A 4 -10.61 0.52 6.14
N ASN A 5 -11.70 0.74 6.86
CA ASN A 5 -11.66 1.07 8.28
C ASN A 5 -11.57 -0.16 9.20
N THR A 6 -11.74 -1.37 8.68
CA THR A 6 -11.67 -2.61 9.47
C THR A 6 -10.94 -3.70 8.69
N LEU A 7 -10.27 -4.60 9.40
CA LEU A 7 -9.53 -5.71 8.80
C LEU A 7 -10.48 -6.67 8.09
N LEU A 8 -11.68 -6.89 8.63
CA LEU A 8 -12.71 -7.76 8.04
C LEU A 8 -13.10 -7.29 6.65
N LYS A 9 -13.38 -5.99 6.46
CA LYS A 9 -13.72 -5.45 5.14
C LYS A 9 -12.54 -5.54 4.17
N ALA A 10 -11.33 -5.27 4.65
CA ALA A 10 -10.12 -5.43 3.85
C ALA A 10 -9.93 -6.89 3.41
N ALA A 11 -10.14 -7.84 4.32
CA ALA A 11 -10.09 -9.26 4.04
C ALA A 11 -11.17 -9.70 3.05
N GLU A 12 -12.42 -9.26 3.22
CA GLU A 12 -13.52 -9.51 2.28
C GLU A 12 -13.17 -9.04 0.86
N TYR A 13 -12.59 -7.85 0.73
CA TYR A 13 -12.14 -7.36 -0.57
C TYR A 13 -10.94 -8.15 -1.11
N ALA A 14 -9.94 -8.42 -0.27
CA ALA A 14 -8.75 -9.18 -0.64
C ALA A 14 -9.10 -10.58 -1.16
N VAL A 15 -10.05 -11.29 -0.52
CA VAL A 15 -10.47 -12.62 -0.97
C VAL A 15 -11.18 -12.62 -2.33
N THR A 16 -11.69 -11.48 -2.79
CA THR A 16 -12.20 -11.33 -4.18
C THR A 16 -11.07 -11.25 -5.20
N ARG A 17 -9.86 -10.85 -4.77
CA ARG A 17 -8.67 -10.68 -5.62
C ARG A 17 -7.76 -11.92 -5.59
N CYS A 18 -7.58 -12.52 -4.42
CA CYS A 18 -6.73 -13.69 -4.23
C CYS A 18 -7.39 -14.73 -3.33
N GLY A 19 -7.14 -16.02 -3.57
CA GLY A 19 -7.69 -17.12 -2.77
C GLY A 19 -6.78 -17.62 -1.65
N SER A 20 -5.51 -17.19 -1.66
CA SER A 20 -4.47 -17.71 -0.77
C SER A 20 -3.61 -16.58 -0.26
N PHE A 21 -3.43 -16.54 1.05
CA PHE A 21 -2.69 -15.51 1.75
C PHE A 21 -1.65 -16.15 2.63
N ARG A 22 -0.65 -15.37 2.99
CA ARG A 22 0.42 -15.75 3.89
C ARG A 22 0.69 -14.60 4.83
N PHE A 23 1.00 -14.87 6.08
CA PHE A 23 1.45 -13.82 6.99
C PHE A 23 2.77 -13.21 6.50
N ALA A 24 2.96 -11.92 6.67
CA ALA A 24 4.22 -11.28 6.28
C ALA A 24 5.37 -11.67 7.20
N THR A 25 5.11 -11.81 8.50
CA THR A 25 6.14 -12.11 9.50
C THR A 25 6.32 -13.60 9.78
N SER A 26 5.47 -14.47 9.21
CA SER A 26 5.49 -15.94 9.37
C SER A 26 5.29 -16.68 8.04
N ASP A 27 5.60 -17.99 7.96
CA ASP A 27 5.21 -18.85 6.80
C ASP A 27 3.77 -19.37 6.90
N GLU A 28 2.98 -18.85 7.83
CA GLU A 28 1.60 -19.27 8.02
C GLU A 28 0.74 -18.90 6.82
N LYS A 29 0.00 -19.89 6.31
CA LYS A 29 -0.87 -19.74 5.14
C LYS A 29 -2.31 -19.68 5.58
N TYR A 30 -3.04 -18.73 5.04
CA TYR A 30 -4.45 -18.51 5.31
C TYR A 30 -5.25 -18.70 4.03
N ASP A 31 -6.24 -19.58 4.15
CA ASP A 31 -7.30 -19.69 3.15
C ASP A 31 -8.34 -18.59 3.40
N ARG A 32 -9.15 -18.30 2.38
CA ARG A 32 -10.18 -17.24 2.43
C ARG A 32 -11.07 -17.27 3.68
N LYS A 33 -11.47 -18.46 4.15
CA LYS A 33 -12.28 -18.59 5.38
C LYS A 33 -11.50 -18.28 6.65
N SER A 34 -10.25 -18.75 6.72
CA SER A 34 -9.39 -18.55 7.89
C SER A 34 -9.00 -17.09 8.04
N LEU A 35 -8.70 -16.41 6.93
CA LEU A 35 -8.38 -14.99 6.92
C LEU A 35 -9.56 -14.15 7.45
N MET A 36 -10.78 -14.41 6.95
CA MET A 36 -11.99 -13.72 7.40
C MET A 36 -12.26 -13.94 8.89
N ALA A 37 -12.10 -15.17 9.39
CA ALA A 37 -12.32 -15.48 10.80
C ALA A 37 -11.31 -14.73 11.71
N ILE A 38 -10.04 -14.67 11.32
CA ILE A 38 -9.01 -13.94 12.06
C ILE A 38 -9.28 -12.44 12.01
N ALA A 39 -9.69 -11.93 10.84
CA ALA A 39 -10.00 -10.52 10.67
C ALA A 39 -11.15 -10.07 11.59
N GLU A 40 -12.22 -10.86 11.70
CA GLU A 40 -13.33 -10.59 12.62
C GLU A 40 -12.89 -10.55 14.09
N VAL A 41 -12.09 -11.53 14.52
CA VAL A 41 -11.56 -11.58 15.90
C VAL A 41 -10.64 -10.39 16.15
N SER A 42 -9.77 -10.05 15.20
CA SER A 42 -8.84 -8.93 15.33
C SER A 42 -9.58 -7.60 15.43
N ASP A 43 -10.63 -7.36 14.63
CA ASP A 43 -11.42 -6.15 14.71
C ASP A 43 -12.18 -6.01 16.05
N ALA A 44 -12.57 -7.14 16.66
CA ALA A 44 -13.23 -7.16 17.95
C ALA A 44 -12.27 -6.90 19.13
N GLU A 45 -11.06 -7.45 19.06
CA GLU A 45 -10.04 -7.33 20.10
C GLU A 45 -9.24 -6.02 20.00
N ASN A 46 -8.95 -5.58 18.78
CA ASN A 46 -8.12 -4.41 18.48
C ASN A 46 -8.74 -3.57 17.34
N PRO A 47 -9.82 -2.83 17.61
CA PRO A 47 -10.42 -1.95 16.63
C PRO A 47 -9.43 -0.89 16.17
N ALA A 48 -9.41 -0.58 14.86
CA ALA A 48 -8.59 0.49 14.33
C ALA A 48 -9.03 1.86 14.91
N ASP A 49 -8.04 2.68 15.27
CA ASP A 49 -8.26 4.07 15.68
C ASP A 49 -8.77 4.95 14.52
N GLU A 50 -9.24 6.16 14.83
CA GLU A 50 -9.85 7.09 13.85
C GLU A 50 -8.90 7.44 12.69
N ASP A 51 -7.59 7.47 12.97
CA ASP A 51 -6.53 7.78 12.00
C ASP A 51 -5.90 6.53 11.38
N SER A 52 -6.25 5.33 11.88
CA SER A 52 -5.72 4.07 11.40
C SER A 52 -6.64 3.41 10.37
N PHE A 53 -6.04 2.79 9.36
CA PHE A 53 -6.80 2.12 8.31
C PHE A 53 -6.02 0.98 7.67
N TYR A 54 -6.78 0.04 7.11
CA TYR A 54 -6.26 -1.08 6.36
C TYR A 54 -6.24 -0.75 4.88
N VAL A 55 -5.25 -1.27 4.17
CA VAL A 55 -5.10 -1.08 2.72
C VAL A 55 -4.96 -2.39 2.00
N VAL A 56 -5.61 -2.51 0.85
CA VAL A 56 -5.51 -3.69 -0.01
C VAL A 56 -4.81 -3.33 -1.31
N SER A 57 -3.74 -4.07 -1.60
CA SER A 57 -2.98 -3.93 -2.82
C SER A 57 -3.77 -4.46 -4.03
N PRO A 58 -3.41 -4.07 -5.27
CA PRO A 58 -4.04 -4.61 -6.47
C PRO A 58 -3.95 -6.13 -6.58
N GLY A 59 -2.91 -6.72 -5.99
CA GLY A 59 -2.70 -8.17 -5.90
C GLY A 59 -3.50 -8.85 -4.80
N GLY A 60 -4.10 -8.08 -3.87
CA GLY A 60 -4.88 -8.58 -2.75
C GLY A 60 -4.11 -8.64 -1.42
N ALA A 61 -2.84 -8.23 -1.38
CA ALA A 61 -2.11 -8.15 -0.11
C ALA A 61 -2.76 -7.09 0.80
N ILE A 62 -2.78 -7.34 2.11
CA ILE A 62 -3.42 -6.49 3.11
C ILE A 62 -2.33 -5.87 3.98
N GLY A 63 -2.33 -4.55 4.07
CA GLY A 63 -1.50 -3.77 4.97
C GLY A 63 -2.33 -3.00 5.97
N PHE A 64 -1.68 -2.58 7.05
CA PHE A 64 -2.23 -1.71 8.08
C PHE A 64 -1.40 -0.43 8.14
N CYS A 65 -2.09 0.68 8.35
CA CYS A 65 -1.49 1.99 8.47
C CYS A 65 -2.00 2.62 9.76
N GLU A 66 -1.08 2.92 10.68
CA GLU A 66 -1.42 3.45 12.01
C GLU A 66 -1.66 4.97 11.97
N ASP A 67 -0.80 5.71 11.25
CA ASP A 67 -0.77 7.19 11.23
C ASP A 67 -0.81 7.79 9.81
N GLY A 68 -1.08 6.98 8.79
CA GLY A 68 -1.08 7.44 7.39
C GLY A 68 0.30 7.59 6.74
N GLU A 69 1.39 7.33 7.47
CA GLU A 69 2.77 7.49 6.95
C GLU A 69 3.32 6.17 6.37
N ASP A 70 3.34 5.11 7.17
CA ASP A 70 3.91 3.81 6.81
C ASP A 70 2.84 2.71 6.72
N ILE A 71 3.04 1.78 5.79
CA ILE A 71 2.20 0.61 5.58
C ILE A 71 2.94 -0.62 6.10
N ASP A 72 2.42 -1.19 7.18
CA ASP A 72 2.82 -2.50 7.66
C ASP A 72 2.02 -3.59 6.95
N TRP A 73 2.66 -4.28 6.00
CA TRP A 73 2.02 -5.39 5.29
C TRP A 73 1.83 -6.57 6.23
N LEU A 74 0.57 -6.95 6.48
CA LEU A 74 0.20 -8.03 7.39
C LEU A 74 0.03 -9.36 6.64
N PHE A 75 -0.66 -9.32 5.50
CA PHE A 75 -0.98 -10.50 4.70
C PHE A 75 -0.53 -10.32 3.25
N LEU A 76 0.31 -11.22 2.79
CA LEU A 76 0.90 -11.26 1.46
C LEU A 76 0.19 -12.33 0.62
N THR A 77 0.18 -12.17 -0.71
CA THR A 77 -0.50 -13.11 -1.62
C THR A 77 0.43 -14.11 -2.29
N ASN A 78 1.71 -14.15 -1.87
CA ASN A 78 2.77 -14.95 -2.47
C ASN A 78 2.87 -14.75 -4.01
N SER A 79 2.43 -13.60 -4.51
CA SER A 79 2.53 -13.22 -5.92
C SER A 79 3.77 -12.36 -6.13
N SER A 80 4.34 -12.37 -7.34
CA SER A 80 5.49 -11.51 -7.68
C SER A 80 5.23 -10.01 -7.55
N ILE A 81 3.98 -9.60 -7.35
CA ILE A 81 3.53 -8.22 -7.12
C ILE A 81 3.86 -7.77 -5.69
N ASP A 82 4.04 -8.72 -4.78
CA ASP A 82 4.27 -8.51 -3.35
C ASP A 82 5.67 -7.92 -3.05
N GLU A 83 6.65 -8.20 -3.90
CA GLU A 83 8.03 -7.67 -3.80
C GLU A 83 8.11 -6.17 -4.13
N ASP A 84 7.14 -5.63 -4.86
CA ASP A 84 7.09 -4.21 -5.29
C ASP A 84 6.11 -3.39 -4.44
N LEU A 85 5.64 -3.94 -3.32
CA LEU A 85 4.67 -3.25 -2.48
C LEU A 85 5.30 -2.01 -1.83
N PRO A 86 4.70 -0.82 -2.02
CA PRO A 86 5.18 0.37 -1.37
C PRO A 86 5.04 0.22 0.15
N THR A 87 6.11 0.53 0.88
CA THR A 87 6.16 0.56 2.35
C THR A 87 5.51 1.83 2.92
N ALA A 88 5.24 2.83 2.09
CA ALA A 88 4.60 4.07 2.50
C ALA A 88 3.39 4.34 1.59
N LEU A 89 2.34 4.92 2.16
CA LEU A 89 1.25 5.44 1.36
C LEU A 89 1.81 6.58 0.52
N GLN A 90 1.93 6.34 -0.78
CA GLN A 90 2.11 7.41 -1.74
C GLN A 90 0.78 8.17 -1.81
N THR A 91 0.55 9.04 -0.82
CA THR A 91 -0.53 10.00 -0.83
C THR A 91 -0.51 10.68 -2.19
N ALA A 92 -1.64 10.61 -2.90
CA ALA A 92 -1.81 11.06 -4.28
C ALA A 92 -1.38 12.52 -4.53
N SER A 93 -1.07 13.26 -3.46
CA SER A 93 -0.45 14.59 -3.45
C SER A 93 0.98 14.65 -4.04
N GLN A 94 1.64 13.52 -4.33
CA GLN A 94 2.92 13.51 -5.04
C GLN A 94 2.85 13.17 -6.53
N ILE A 95 1.65 13.09 -7.13
CA ILE A 95 1.54 13.06 -8.59
C ILE A 95 1.96 14.44 -9.11
N LYS A 96 3.23 14.54 -9.48
CA LYS A 96 3.73 15.71 -10.19
C LYS A 96 3.22 15.61 -11.62
N PHE A 97 2.80 16.71 -12.21
CA PHE A 97 2.52 16.77 -13.63
C PHE A 97 3.72 17.35 -14.34
N CYS A 98 4.01 16.85 -15.53
CA CYS A 98 5.08 17.42 -16.34
C CYS A 98 4.72 18.88 -16.67
N PRO A 99 5.55 19.88 -16.31
CA PRO A 99 5.27 21.28 -16.64
C PRO A 99 5.33 21.56 -18.14
N LYS A 100 5.88 20.63 -18.93
CA LYS A 100 6.02 20.76 -20.39
C LYS A 100 4.82 20.22 -21.16
N CYS A 101 4.21 19.12 -20.73
CA CYS A 101 3.15 18.44 -21.48
C CYS A 101 1.90 18.11 -20.65
N GLY A 102 1.92 18.34 -19.33
CA GLY A 102 0.80 18.05 -18.44
C GLY A 102 0.57 16.57 -18.13
N SER A 103 1.40 15.65 -18.65
CA SER A 103 1.28 14.23 -18.33
C SER A 103 1.67 13.95 -16.87
N GLY A 104 0.97 13.03 -16.21
CA GLY A 104 1.35 12.56 -14.87
C GLY A 104 2.76 11.98 -14.89
N VAL A 105 3.60 12.44 -13.96
CA VAL A 105 4.99 11.98 -13.81
C VAL A 105 5.21 11.45 -12.42
N ILE A 106 5.96 10.35 -12.34
CA ILE A 106 6.31 9.70 -11.09
C ILE A 106 7.28 10.65 -10.35
N PRO A 107 7.11 10.88 -9.03
CA PRO A 107 7.95 11.83 -8.28
C PRO A 107 9.44 11.48 -8.28
N SER A 108 9.80 10.21 -8.56
CA SER A 108 11.18 9.73 -8.70
C SER A 108 11.72 9.76 -10.15
N ALA A 109 10.88 10.11 -11.13
CA ALA A 109 11.29 10.15 -12.54
C ALA A 109 12.15 11.39 -12.83
N ARG A 110 13.36 11.17 -13.39
CA ARG A 110 14.25 12.26 -13.83
C ARG A 110 13.79 12.88 -15.15
N PHE A 111 13.01 12.15 -15.94
CA PHE A 111 12.50 12.57 -17.24
C PHE A 111 11.03 12.15 -17.39
N CYS A 112 10.26 12.93 -18.11
CA CYS A 112 8.88 12.61 -18.43
C CYS A 112 8.84 11.49 -19.49
N GLY A 113 8.18 10.37 -19.17
CA GLY A 113 8.03 9.25 -20.11
C GLY A 113 7.16 9.56 -21.34
N ALA A 114 6.36 10.63 -21.30
CA ALA A 114 5.48 11.01 -22.41
C ALA A 114 6.14 11.97 -23.42
N CYS A 115 6.93 12.94 -22.94
CA CYS A 115 7.51 13.98 -23.81
C CYS A 115 9.05 14.08 -23.75
N GLY A 116 9.71 13.32 -22.88
CA GLY A 116 11.17 13.33 -22.71
C GLY A 116 11.72 14.55 -21.95
N ALA A 117 10.87 15.45 -21.46
CA ALA A 117 11.33 16.64 -20.72
C ALA A 117 11.99 16.26 -19.38
N ALA A 118 13.11 16.89 -19.05
CA ALA A 118 13.80 16.69 -17.78
C ALA A 118 13.00 17.30 -16.61
N LEU A 119 12.70 16.50 -15.58
CA LEU A 119 11.88 16.84 -14.42
C LEU A 119 12.73 17.26 -13.20
N GLN A 120 13.88 17.88 -13.48
CA GLN A 120 15.03 18.05 -12.59
C GLN A 120 14.66 18.41 -11.14
N GLY A 121 15.19 17.61 -10.21
CA GLY A 121 14.77 17.52 -8.82
C GLY A 121 15.23 18.67 -7.91
N LEU A 122 14.44 18.89 -6.86
CA LEU A 122 14.84 19.66 -5.69
C LEU A 122 16.18 19.12 -5.19
N LYS A 123 17.19 19.98 -5.17
CA LYS A 123 18.46 19.73 -4.51
C LYS A 123 18.17 19.31 -3.07
N ARG A 124 18.59 18.11 -2.67
CA ARG A 124 18.74 17.73 -1.26
C ARG A 124 19.59 18.80 -0.61
N PHE A 125 18.98 19.61 0.24
CA PHE A 125 19.70 20.54 1.10
C PHE A 125 20.31 19.70 2.23
N SER A 126 21.51 19.17 2.01
CA SER A 126 22.31 18.66 3.12
C SER A 126 22.79 19.87 3.92
N ILE A 127 22.15 20.12 5.06
CA ILE A 127 22.75 20.87 6.15
C ILE A 127 23.84 19.99 6.77
N HIS A 128 25.08 20.29 6.42
CA HIS A 128 26.24 19.99 7.27
C HIS A 128 26.97 21.33 7.47
N ASP A 129 26.85 21.87 8.67
CA ASP A 129 27.89 22.63 9.37
C ASP A 129 27.61 22.51 10.87
#